data_AF-A0A562HU29-F1
#
_entry.id   AF-A0A562HU29-F1
#
_cell.length_a   1.000
_cell.length_b   1.000
_cell.length_c   1.000
_cell.angle_alpha   90.00
_cell.angle_beta   90.00
_cell.angle_gamma   90.00
#
_symmetry.space_group_name_H-M   'P 1'
#
loop_
_entity.id
_entity.type
_entity.pdbx_description
1 polymer ?
#
loop_
_entity_poly.entity_id
_entity_poly.type
_entity_poly.pdbx_seq_one_letter_code
_entity_poly.pdbx_strand_id
1 'polypeptide(L)'
;MSEDVVRAAEAFARGEVDYDDTAPVELPPAAETEPMVMRGVRLPVDLDQRVRDAADAAGVKASTLIREWIELGLTELENDRPVSLSALRRAIAHATQASRAA
;
A
#
# COMPACT_ATOMS: atom_id res chain seq x y z
N MET A 1 8.52 -29.80 -23.66
CA MET A 1 8.66 -28.48 -24.30
C MET A 1 8.66 -28.69 -25.80
N SER A 2 8.06 -27.79 -26.59
CA SER A 2 8.13 -27.93 -28.05
C SER A 2 9.56 -27.74 -28.53
N GLU A 3 9.89 -28.37 -29.65
CA GLU A 3 11.20 -28.28 -30.31
C GLU A 3 11.58 -26.81 -30.62
N ASP A 4 10.59 -25.99 -30.96
CA ASP A 4 10.77 -24.55 -31.18
C ASP A 4 11.22 -23.77 -29.94
N VAL A 5 10.71 -24.13 -28.76
CA VAL A 5 11.11 -23.46 -27.51
C VAL A 5 12.54 -23.85 -27.12
N VAL A 6 12.94 -25.10 -27.36
CA VAL A 6 14.32 -25.56 -27.12
C VAL A 6 15.27 -24.84 -28.07
N ARG A 7 14.96 -24.79 -29.37
CA ARG A 7 15.75 -24.06 -30.38
C ARG A 7 15.88 -22.57 -30.06
N ALA A 8 14.80 -21.91 -29.63
CA ALA A 8 14.82 -20.51 -29.24
C ALA A 8 15.68 -20.26 -27.98
N ALA A 9 15.60 -21.13 -26.98
CA ALA A 9 16.41 -21.03 -25.77
C ALA A 9 17.91 -21.19 -26.06
N GLU A 10 18.28 -22.10 -26.98
CA GLU A 10 19.66 -22.29 -27.40
C GLU A 10 20.21 -21.09 -28.20
N ALA A 11 19.41 -20.49 -29.09
CA ALA A 11 19.79 -19.27 -29.79
C ALA A 11 19.98 -18.10 -28.81
N PHE A 12 19.10 -17.98 -27.81
CA PHE A 12 19.23 -17.01 -26.72
C PHE A 12 20.54 -17.21 -25.94
N ALA A 13 20.87 -18.46 -25.57
CA ALA A 13 22.10 -18.79 -24.86
C ALA A 13 23.37 -18.47 -25.66
N ARG A 14 23.31 -18.51 -26.99
CA ARG A 14 24.41 -18.14 -27.90
C ARG A 14 24.46 -16.65 -28.24
N GLY A 15 23.51 -15.84 -27.76
CA GLY A 15 23.41 -14.42 -28.08
C GLY A 15 22.99 -14.14 -29.52
N GLU A 16 22.38 -15.12 -30.20
CA GLU A 16 21.87 -15.03 -31.56
C GLU A 16 20.41 -14.53 -31.56
N VAL A 17 20.15 -13.46 -30.83
CA VAL A 17 18.81 -12.88 -30.64
C VAL A 17 18.90 -11.37 -30.76
N ASP A 18 18.14 -10.83 -31.70
CA ASP A 18 17.93 -9.40 -31.85
C ASP A 18 16.69 -9.00 -31.05
N TYR A 19 16.82 -7.95 -30.24
CA TYR A 19 15.69 -7.39 -29.51
C TYR A 19 14.95 -6.40 -30.42
N ASP A 20 13.69 -6.69 -30.70
CA ASP A 20 12.83 -5.80 -31.48
C ASP A 20 11.94 -4.98 -30.53
N ASP A 21 12.36 -3.76 -30.24
CA ASP A 21 11.59 -2.77 -29.47
C ASP A 21 10.32 -2.27 -30.19
N THR A 22 10.15 -2.62 -31.47
CA THR A 22 9.05 -2.16 -32.32
C THR A 22 7.98 -3.21 -32.56
N ALA A 23 8.25 -4.47 -32.21
CA ALA A 23 7.29 -5.55 -32.36
C ALA A 23 6.08 -5.34 -31.44
N PRO A 24 4.83 -5.39 -31.97
CA PRO A 24 3.64 -5.34 -31.13
C PRO A 24 3.52 -6.61 -30.30
N VAL A 25 3.54 -6.47 -28.97
CA VAL A 25 3.40 -7.58 -28.02
C VAL A 25 2.06 -7.47 -27.31
N GLU A 26 1.33 -8.58 -27.23
CA GLU A 26 0.16 -8.69 -26.37
C GLU A 26 0.62 -8.91 -24.93
N LEU A 27 0.40 -7.90 -24.08
CA LEU A 27 0.70 -8.01 -22.66
C LEU A 27 -0.44 -8.77 -21.95
N PRO A 28 -0.13 -9.52 -20.88
CA PRO A 28 -1.15 -10.02 -19.97
C PRO A 28 -2.06 -8.87 -19.52
N PRO A 29 -3.36 -9.12 -19.26
CA PRO A 29 -4.24 -8.10 -18.73
C PRO A 29 -3.68 -7.54 -17.43
N ALA A 30 -3.83 -6.21 -17.25
CA ALA A 30 -3.51 -5.59 -15.98
C ALA A 30 -4.36 -6.23 -14.88
N ALA A 31 -3.76 -6.45 -13.70
CA ALA A 31 -4.51 -6.95 -12.57
C ALA A 31 -5.64 -5.98 -12.22
N GLU A 32 -6.85 -6.50 -12.04
CA GLU A 32 -8.03 -5.68 -11.68
C GLU A 32 -7.91 -5.08 -10.28
N THR A 33 -7.10 -5.69 -9.43
CA THR A 33 -6.85 -5.26 -8.05
C THR A 33 -5.35 -5.19 -7.76
N GLU A 34 -4.99 -4.33 -6.82
CA GLU A 34 -3.61 -4.25 -6.36
C GLU A 34 -3.17 -5.60 -5.77
N PRO A 35 -2.05 -6.18 -6.24
CA PRO A 35 -1.54 -7.43 -5.70
C PRO A 35 -1.22 -7.32 -4.21
N MET A 36 -1.77 -8.22 -3.41
CA MET A 36 -1.53 -8.27 -1.96
C MET A 36 -0.52 -9.36 -1.62
N VAL A 37 0.34 -9.09 -0.64
CA VAL A 37 1.33 -10.05 -0.13
C VAL A 37 1.01 -10.50 1.29
N MET A 38 1.31 -11.75 1.60
CA MET A 38 1.15 -12.29 2.95
C MET A 38 2.26 -11.76 3.87
N ARG A 39 1.88 -11.31 5.08
CA ARG A 39 2.81 -10.93 6.14
C ARG A 39 2.37 -11.56 7.47
N GLY A 40 3.23 -12.40 8.04
CA GLY A 40 3.00 -13.00 9.36
C GLY A 40 3.43 -12.04 10.48
N VAL A 41 2.56 -11.84 11.47
CA VAL A 41 2.84 -11.06 12.68
C VAL A 41 2.39 -11.87 13.89
N ARG A 42 3.20 -11.89 14.96
CA ARG A 42 2.81 -12.50 16.23
C ARG A 42 2.03 -11.49 17.05
N LEU A 43 0.85 -11.87 17.50
CA LEU A 43 0.01 -11.08 18.40
C LEU A 43 -0.20 -11.84 19.72
N PRO A 44 -0.23 -11.15 20.87
CA PRO A 44 -0.78 -11.73 22.09
C PRO A 44 -2.21 -12.22 21.85
N VAL A 45 -2.60 -13.33 22.50
CA VAL A 45 -3.92 -13.96 22.32
C VAL A 45 -5.05 -12.97 22.59
N ASP A 46 -4.96 -12.20 23.68
CA ASP A 46 -5.99 -11.23 24.04
C ASP A 46 -6.12 -10.10 23.00
N LEU A 47 -5.01 -9.70 22.39
CA LEU A 47 -5.03 -8.67 21.34
C LEU A 47 -5.70 -9.20 20.06
N ASP A 48 -5.34 -10.43 19.67
CA ASP A 48 -5.93 -11.10 18.52
C ASP A 48 -7.44 -11.32 18.70
N GLN A 49 -7.90 -11.68 19.90
CA GLN A 49 -9.33 -11.76 20.19
C GLN A 49 -10.03 -10.41 20.08
N ARG A 50 -9.46 -9.34 20.65
CA ARG A 50 -10.03 -7.99 20.54
C ARG A 50 -10.16 -7.51 19.09
N VAL A 51 -9.21 -7.88 18.22
CA VAL A 51 -9.26 -7.55 16.80
C VAL A 51 -10.42 -8.29 16.12
N ARG A 52 -10.63 -9.58 16.44
CA ARG A 52 -11.77 -10.34 15.92
C ARG A 52 -13.10 -9.75 16.35
N ASP A 53 -13.25 -9.45 17.64
CA ASP A 53 -14.49 -8.87 18.18
C ASP A 53 -14.81 -7.52 17.51
N ALA A 54 -13.80 -6.69 17.27
CA ALA A 54 -13.95 -5.42 16.56
C ALA A 54 -14.34 -5.61 15.09
N ALA A 55 -13.77 -6.61 14.41
CA ALA A 55 -14.10 -6.92 13.03
C ALA A 55 -15.52 -7.45 12.88
N ASP A 56 -15.95 -8.31 13.80
CA ASP A 56 -17.31 -8.83 13.87
C ASP A 56 -18.32 -7.70 14.11
N ALA A 57 -18.03 -6.78 15.03
CA ALA A 57 -18.85 -5.60 15.28
C ALA A 57 -18.95 -4.67 14.06
N ALA A 58 -17.89 -4.59 13.26
CA ALA A 58 -17.86 -3.82 12.01
C ALA A 58 -18.42 -4.57 10.80
N GLY A 59 -18.74 -5.87 10.92
CA GLY A 59 -19.25 -6.69 9.83
C GLY A 59 -18.22 -6.99 8.73
N VAL A 60 -16.92 -6.94 9.04
CA VAL A 60 -15.82 -7.15 8.10
C VAL A 60 -14.91 -8.29 8.55
N LYS A 61 -14.05 -8.78 7.64
CA LYS A 61 -13.03 -9.77 8.02
C LYS A 61 -11.95 -9.10 8.87
N ALA A 62 -11.42 -9.82 9.86
CA ALA A 62 -10.31 -9.32 10.70
C ALA A 62 -9.09 -8.86 9.88
N SER A 63 -8.76 -9.55 8.77
CA SER A 63 -7.68 -9.13 7.88
C SER A 63 -7.96 -7.83 7.11
N THR A 64 -9.23 -7.53 6.82
CA THR A 64 -9.64 -6.23 6.27
C THR A 64 -9.46 -5.14 7.30
N LEU A 65 -9.99 -5.34 8.51
CA LEU A 65 -9.89 -4.35 9.59
C LEU A 65 -8.42 -4.06 9.98
N ILE A 66 -7.59 -5.10 10.09
CA ILE A 66 -6.15 -4.94 10.37
C ILE A 66 -5.48 -4.08 9.30
N ARG A 67 -5.80 -4.30 8.03
CA ARG A 67 -5.23 -3.53 6.92
C ARG A 67 -5.64 -2.06 7.01
N GLU A 68 -6.93 -1.79 7.23
CA GLU A 68 -7.47 -0.44 7.38
C GLU A 68 -6.82 0.30 8.56
N TRP A 69 -6.62 -0.38 9.70
CA TRP A 69 -5.92 0.21 10.84
C TRP A 69 -4.43 0.47 10.57
N ILE A 70 -3.77 -0.38 9.78
CA ILE A 70 -2.38 -0.13 9.36
C ILE A 70 -2.33 1.11 8.45
N GLU A 71 -3.22 1.20 7.45
CA GLU A 71 -3.29 2.34 6.54
C GLU A 71 -3.60 3.65 7.29
N LEU A 72 -4.56 3.61 8.22
CA LEU A 72 -4.90 4.74 9.07
C LEU A 72 -3.70 5.16 9.94
N GLY A 73 -3.06 4.21 10.63
CA GLY A 73 -1.91 4.51 11.49
C GLY A 73 -0.72 5.07 10.71
N LEU A 74 -0.47 4.59 9.48
CA LEU A 74 0.54 5.16 8.60
C LEU A 74 0.17 6.58 8.14
N THR A 75 -1.10 6.81 7.78
CA THR A 75 -1.61 8.13 7.40
C THR A 75 -1.46 9.12 8.56
N GLU A 76 -1.80 8.72 9.78
CA GLU A 76 -1.62 9.56 10.98
C GLU A 76 -0.14 9.92 11.19
N LEU A 77 0.77 8.96 11.07
CA LEU A 77 2.22 9.21 11.17
C LEU A 77 2.75 10.17 10.10
N GLU A 78 2.24 10.08 8.87
CA GLU A 78 2.59 11.01 7.78
C GLU A 78 2.04 12.43 7.98
N ASN A 79 0.93 12.55 8.73
CA ASN A 79 0.29 13.83 9.02
C ASN A 79 0.78 14.47 10.33
N ASP A 80 1.35 13.69 11.26
CA ASP A 80 2.08 14.15 12.45
C ASP A 80 3.47 14.72 12.10
N ARG A 81 3.53 15.53 11.04
CA ARG A 81 4.74 16.27 10.67
C ARG A 81 5.03 17.32 11.74
N PRO A 82 6.31 17.45 12.18
CA PRO A 82 6.68 18.50 13.11
C PRO A 82 6.38 19.87 12.50
N VAL A 83 5.46 20.61 13.13
CA VAL A 83 5.14 21.99 12.76
C VAL A 83 6.03 22.97 13.53
N SER A 84 6.43 24.06 12.87
CA SER A 84 7.17 25.13 13.56
C SER A 84 6.31 25.77 14.66
N LEU A 85 6.86 25.86 15.87
CA LEU A 85 6.21 26.52 17.00
C LEU A 85 5.82 27.97 16.70
N SER A 86 6.58 28.67 15.86
CA SER A 86 6.26 30.06 15.48
C SER A 86 5.05 30.13 14.54
N ALA A 87 4.89 29.15 13.65
CA ALA A 87 3.72 29.04 12.77
C ALA A 87 2.46 28.73 13.60
N LEU A 88 2.58 27.79 14.55
CA LEU A 88 1.49 27.44 15.47
C LEU A 88 1.06 28.63 16.33
N ARG A 89 2.01 29.37 16.93
CA ARG A 89 1.72 30.59 17.71
C ARG A 89 0.98 31.64 16.89
N ARG A 90 1.36 31.83 15.62
CA ARG A 90 0.71 32.79 14.71
C ARG A 90 -0.73 32.37 14.38
N ALA A 91 -0.95 31.08 14.09
CA ALA A 91 -2.28 30.54 13.81
C ALA A 91 -3.23 30.71 15.01
N ILE A 92 -2.76 30.43 16.24
CA ILE A 92 -3.54 30.63 17.47
C ILE A 92 -3.86 32.12 17.68
N ALA A 93 -2.88 33.01 17.50
CA ALA A 93 -3.11 34.46 17.60
C ALA A 93 -4.15 34.95 16.59
N HIS A 94 -4.14 34.41 15.37
CA HIS A 94 -5.12 34.73 14.33
C HIS A 94 -6.51 34.20 14.67
N ALA A 95 -6.64 32.93 15.11
CA ALA A 95 -7.91 32.31 15.48
C ALA A 95 -8.58 33.01 16.68
N THR A 96 -7.79 33.41 17.68
CA THR A 96 -8.30 34.16 18.85
C THR A 96 -8.76 35.57 18.52
N GLN A 97 -8.14 36.24 17.54
CA GLN A 97 -8.59 37.54 17.04
C GLN A 97 -9.89 37.40 16.25
N ALA A 98 -9.99 36.40 15.37
CA ALA A 98 -11.20 36.12 14.61
C ALA A 98 -12.40 35.81 15.52
N SER A 99 -12.18 35.04 16.60
CA SER A 99 -13.22 34.75 17.60
C SER A 99 -13.67 35.97 18.42
N ARG A 100 -12.88 37.05 18.48
CA ARG A 100 -13.25 38.29 19.19
C ARG A 100 -13.97 39.30 18.29
N ALA A 101 -13.86 39.12 16.97
CA ALA A 101 -14.48 39.98 15.97
C ALA A 101 -15.86 39.46 15.50
N ALA A 102 -16.24 38.24 15.91
CA ALA A 102 -17.55 37.63 15.72
C ALA A 102 -18.39 37.75 17.00
#